data_AF-A0A8J5BZV1-F1
#
_entry.id   AF-A0A8J5BZV1-F1
#
_cell.length_a   1.000
_cell.length_b   1.000
_cell.length_c   1.000
_cell.angle_alpha   90.00
_cell.angle_beta   90.00
_cell.angle_gamma   90.00
#
_symmetry.space_group_name_H-M   'P 1'
#
loop_
_entity.id
_entity.type
_entity.pdbx_description
1 polymer ?
#
loop_
_entity_poly.entity_id
_entity_poly.type
_entity_poly.pdbx_seq_one_letter_code
_entity_poly.pdbx_strand_id
1 'polypeptide(L)'
;MPPVGASWRTNKLHLPPVFASLCPLRQVVCGAGAEMSTITMAAVRRSLSCVPRLPWLLRDATRVSSVCSKRGFTAAVPFPLAQYGGRFTVTMIPGDGIGPELMGYVRNIFRYAGVPVDFEEIQITKDSTEDVFEKALVCIKRNGVALKGSIESKYGDVNFSSRNATLRTQLDLYANVLHCRSHPAVPCRYPDLDLVLIRENTEGEYSMMEHESVRGVVESLKVITRRCSDRIARYAFEYAKRHGRSKVTAIHKANIMKISDGLFLETCRNVAKEYPEIEFGDMIVDNTCMQLVSRPHQFDVMVMPNLYGTVVSNVACGLAGGPGLLSGQNYGEHFAVFEPGTRNTGTSVAGLNVANPVAMLNAACDMLNHLGLTQHATLISDAINKTINEDLVHTADIGGENTSLDVVQNIIKEVQQAMKDGEW
;
A
#
# COMPACT_ATOMS: atom_id res chain seq x y z
N MET A 1 47.89 14.48 -36.51
CA MET A 1 47.45 13.86 -37.78
C MET A 1 47.03 12.42 -37.50
N PRO A 2 45.93 11.89 -38.05
CA PRO A 2 44.60 12.46 -38.31
C PRO A 2 43.48 11.67 -37.56
N PRO A 3 42.22 12.12 -37.63
CA PRO A 3 41.05 11.46 -37.03
C PRO A 3 40.47 10.38 -37.96
N VAL A 4 39.74 9.41 -37.41
CA VAL A 4 38.97 8.43 -38.21
C VAL A 4 37.49 8.57 -37.90
N GLY A 5 36.74 9.01 -38.90
CA GLY A 5 35.29 9.22 -38.85
C GLY A 5 34.50 7.92 -38.94
N ALA A 6 33.36 7.89 -38.26
CA ALA A 6 32.33 6.86 -38.43
C ALA A 6 31.37 7.26 -39.55
N SER A 7 31.40 6.50 -40.65
CA SER A 7 30.43 6.60 -41.76
C SER A 7 29.13 5.89 -41.40
N TRP A 8 27.99 6.58 -41.49
CA TRP A 8 26.67 5.95 -41.45
C TRP A 8 26.34 5.35 -42.82
N ARG A 9 26.22 4.02 -42.91
CA ARG A 9 25.66 3.33 -44.09
C ARG A 9 24.17 3.10 -43.88
N THR A 10 23.38 3.65 -44.80
CA THR A 10 21.95 3.38 -44.99
C THR A 10 21.75 2.04 -45.70
N ASN A 11 21.05 1.09 -45.07
CA ASN A 11 20.53 -0.09 -45.77
C ASN A 11 19.09 0.17 -46.24
N LYS A 12 18.92 0.34 -47.56
CA LYS A 12 17.63 0.19 -48.24
C LYS A 12 17.46 -1.31 -48.57
N LEU A 13 16.39 -1.92 -48.09
CA LEU A 13 15.94 -3.24 -48.53
C LEU A 13 14.80 -3.07 -49.55
N HIS A 14 15.01 -3.67 -50.72
CA HIS A 14 14.08 -3.74 -51.85
C HIS A 14 12.94 -4.74 -51.59
N LEU A 15 11.73 -4.38 -52.00
CA LEU A 15 10.59 -5.30 -52.17
C LEU A 15 10.29 -5.45 -53.67
N PRO A 16 9.99 -6.66 -54.17
CA PRO A 16 9.57 -6.86 -55.56
C PRO A 16 8.03 -6.78 -55.71
N PRO A 17 7.52 -6.60 -56.95
CA PRO A 17 6.09 -6.36 -57.21
C PRO A 17 5.34 -7.59 -57.75
N VAL A 18 4.03 -7.38 -57.96
CA VAL A 18 3.07 -8.08 -58.84
C VAL A 18 2.25 -9.24 -58.23
N PHE A 19 0.95 -9.01 -58.00
CA PHE A 19 -0.15 -9.48 -58.88
C PHE A 19 -1.54 -9.03 -58.37
N ALA A 20 -2.37 -8.59 -59.31
CA ALA A 20 -3.77 -8.23 -59.15
C ALA A 20 -4.67 -9.31 -59.79
N SER A 21 -5.86 -9.56 -59.22
CA SER A 21 -7.13 -9.88 -59.93
C SER A 21 -8.23 -10.26 -58.91
N LEU A 22 -9.35 -9.51 -58.89
CA LEU A 22 -10.73 -9.92 -59.29
C LEU A 22 -11.44 -10.82 -58.24
N CYS A 23 -12.69 -10.64 -57.78
CA CYS A 23 -13.88 -9.89 -58.21
C CYS A 23 -14.96 -9.95 -57.05
N PRO A 24 -16.26 -9.61 -57.19
CA PRO A 24 -16.90 -8.49 -56.48
C PRO A 24 -18.18 -8.87 -55.67
N LEU A 25 -18.87 -7.89 -55.04
CA LEU A 25 -20.31 -7.60 -55.27
C LEU A 25 -20.93 -6.56 -54.30
N ARG A 26 -21.54 -5.55 -54.94
CA ARG A 26 -22.78 -4.80 -54.64
C ARG A 26 -22.82 -3.68 -53.58
N GLN A 27 -22.69 -2.47 -54.14
CA GLN A 27 -23.54 -1.27 -53.97
C GLN A 27 -24.90 -1.47 -53.29
N VAL A 28 -25.20 -0.57 -52.34
CA VAL A 28 -26.38 0.33 -52.46
C VAL A 28 -25.95 1.72 -51.97
N VAL A 29 -25.95 2.69 -52.90
CA VAL A 29 -25.91 4.13 -52.63
C VAL A 29 -27.31 4.64 -52.96
N CYS A 30 -27.95 5.33 -52.02
CA CYS A 30 -29.01 6.29 -52.31
C CYS A 30 -28.67 7.58 -51.58
N GLY A 31 -28.45 8.65 -52.34
CA GLY A 31 -28.24 10.00 -51.83
C GLY A 31 -29.53 10.80 -51.82
N ALA A 32 -29.62 11.71 -50.85
CA ALA A 32 -30.33 12.99 -50.82
C ALA A 32 -29.88 13.62 -49.48
N GLY A 33 -29.32 14.83 -49.38
CA GLY A 33 -29.70 16.06 -50.04
C GLY A 33 -30.56 16.89 -49.07
N ALA A 34 -29.99 18.00 -48.57
CA ALA A 34 -30.65 19.18 -47.97
C ALA A 34 -30.87 19.30 -46.44
N GLU A 35 -30.20 20.33 -45.90
CA GLU A 35 -30.74 21.47 -45.12
C GLU A 35 -30.92 21.45 -43.59
N MET A 36 -30.01 22.23 -42.97
CA MET A 36 -30.13 23.23 -41.89
C MET A 36 -31.53 23.73 -41.46
N SER A 37 -31.77 23.77 -40.14
CA SER A 37 -32.49 24.82 -39.33
C SER A 37 -32.91 24.20 -37.98
N THR A 38 -32.38 24.55 -36.79
CA THR A 38 -32.60 25.74 -35.94
C THR A 38 -34.06 26.19 -35.79
N ILE A 39 -34.78 25.69 -34.77
CA ILE A 39 -35.99 26.35 -34.23
C ILE A 39 -36.02 26.27 -32.69
N THR A 40 -36.39 27.42 -32.14
CA THR A 40 -36.33 28.00 -30.79
C THR A 40 -37.33 27.49 -29.75
N MET A 41 -36.95 27.71 -28.47
CA MET A 41 -37.85 27.81 -27.30
C MET A 41 -38.93 28.88 -27.49
N ALA A 42 -40.20 28.54 -27.17
CA ALA A 42 -41.15 29.34 -26.38
C ALA A 42 -42.59 28.81 -26.53
N ALA A 43 -43.18 28.29 -25.45
CA ALA A 43 -44.64 28.35 -25.26
C ALA A 43 -44.96 28.24 -23.76
N VAL A 44 -45.34 29.39 -23.21
CA VAL A 44 -45.71 29.66 -21.82
C VAL A 44 -47.23 29.58 -21.68
N ARG A 45 -47.69 28.93 -20.60
CA ARG A 45 -48.97 29.10 -19.86
C ARG A 45 -50.29 29.13 -20.64
N ARG A 46 -51.18 28.19 -20.31
CA ARG A 46 -52.55 28.45 -19.78
C ARG A 46 -53.33 27.14 -19.61
N SER A 47 -53.64 26.78 -18.36
CA SER A 47 -54.98 26.30 -17.94
C SER A 47 -54.99 25.98 -16.44
N LEU A 48 -55.63 26.88 -15.69
CA LEU A 48 -56.08 26.68 -14.32
C LEU A 48 -57.59 26.45 -14.40
N SER A 49 -58.09 25.30 -13.92
CA SER A 49 -59.36 25.17 -13.17
C SER A 49 -59.78 23.71 -13.07
N CYS A 50 -59.61 23.11 -11.89
CA CYS A 50 -60.66 22.37 -11.16
C CYS A 50 -60.02 21.58 -10.01
N VAL A 51 -60.42 21.92 -8.79
CA VAL A 51 -60.11 21.25 -7.52
C VAL A 51 -61.41 20.56 -7.07
N PRO A 52 -61.36 19.41 -6.39
CA PRO A 52 -61.74 19.44 -4.97
C PRO A 52 -60.69 18.79 -4.06
N ARG A 53 -60.68 19.32 -2.83
CA ARG A 53 -59.74 19.08 -1.72
C ARG A 53 -60.04 17.77 -0.99
N LEU A 54 -59.00 17.12 -0.47
CA LEU A 54 -59.04 16.44 0.83
C LEU A 54 -57.66 16.54 1.53
N PRO A 55 -57.59 16.85 2.84
CA PRO A 55 -56.37 17.36 3.47
C PRO A 55 -55.83 16.44 4.58
N TRP A 56 -54.59 15.98 4.49
CA TRP A 56 -53.75 15.62 5.65
C TRP A 56 -52.28 15.46 5.21
N LEU A 57 -51.37 15.91 6.08
CA LEU A 57 -49.89 15.88 5.99
C LEU A 57 -49.20 16.90 5.09
N LEU A 58 -49.24 18.18 5.49
CA LEU A 58 -48.12 19.12 5.31
C LEU A 58 -48.08 20.08 6.50
N ARG A 59 -47.46 19.62 7.59
CA ARG A 59 -46.87 20.47 8.62
C ARG A 59 -45.47 19.95 8.90
N ASP A 60 -44.57 20.89 9.15
CA ASP A 60 -43.16 20.72 9.57
C ASP A 60 -42.11 20.68 8.45
N ALA A 61 -42.01 21.81 7.73
CA ALA A 61 -40.79 22.20 7.02
C ALA A 61 -40.28 23.54 7.56
N THR A 62 -39.94 23.62 8.85
CA THR A 62 -39.11 24.70 9.44
C THR A 62 -38.49 24.25 10.76
N ARG A 63 -37.37 23.51 10.69
CA ARG A 63 -36.26 23.44 11.66
C ARG A 63 -35.42 22.20 11.36
N VAL A 64 -34.42 22.35 10.50
CA VAL A 64 -33.24 21.47 10.56
C VAL A 64 -32.11 22.34 11.06
N SER A 65 -32.10 22.55 12.38
CA SER A 65 -30.92 23.03 13.09
C SER A 65 -29.83 21.97 12.92
N SER A 66 -28.66 22.43 12.50
CA SER A 66 -27.40 21.69 12.41
C SER A 66 -27.09 20.95 13.71
N VAL A 67 -27.45 19.66 13.77
CA VAL A 67 -26.83 18.73 14.71
C VAL A 67 -25.62 18.15 13.97
N CYS A 68 -24.53 18.90 14.05
CA CYS A 68 -23.20 18.40 13.76
C CYS A 68 -22.94 17.30 14.80
N SER A 69 -23.19 16.05 14.42
CA SER A 69 -22.95 14.90 15.28
C SER A 69 -21.45 14.78 15.50
N LYS A 70 -21.00 15.31 16.64
CA LYS A 70 -19.71 14.97 17.27
C LYS A 70 -19.74 13.48 17.64
N ARG A 71 -19.61 12.60 16.64
CA ARG A 71 -19.13 11.25 16.90
C ARG A 71 -17.61 11.37 17.01
N GLY A 72 -17.15 11.68 18.23
CA GLY A 72 -15.82 11.20 18.62
C GLY A 72 -15.79 9.71 18.36
N PHE A 73 -14.68 9.19 17.87
CA PHE A 73 -14.44 7.75 17.75
C PHE A 73 -14.68 7.11 19.12
N THR A 74 -15.90 6.64 19.34
CA THR A 74 -16.17 5.58 20.29
C THR A 74 -15.22 4.46 19.91
N ALA A 75 -14.43 3.98 20.87
CA ALA A 75 -13.53 2.84 20.73
C ALA A 75 -14.12 1.86 19.71
N ALA A 76 -13.41 1.65 18.59
CA ALA A 76 -13.86 0.78 17.52
C ALA A 76 -14.42 -0.48 18.15
N VAL A 77 -15.69 -0.79 17.88
CA VAL A 77 -16.29 -2.05 18.31
C VAL A 77 -15.31 -3.13 17.87
N PRO A 78 -14.71 -3.92 18.79
CA PRO A 78 -13.72 -4.90 18.39
C PRO A 78 -14.45 -5.87 17.47
N PHE A 79 -14.12 -5.81 16.18
CA PHE A 79 -14.64 -6.74 15.20
C PHE A 79 -14.30 -8.15 15.66
N PRO A 80 -15.15 -9.16 15.37
CA PRO A 80 -14.88 -10.51 15.83
C PRO A 80 -13.66 -11.03 15.07
N LEU A 81 -12.48 -10.79 15.63
CA LEU A 81 -11.28 -11.55 15.32
C LEU A 81 -11.64 -13.01 15.54
N ALA A 82 -11.14 -13.89 14.67
CA ALA A 82 -11.35 -15.32 14.81
C ALA A 82 -10.57 -15.81 16.05
N GLN A 83 -11.14 -15.61 17.23
CA GLN A 83 -10.55 -15.95 18.52
C GLN A 83 -11.40 -17.03 19.19
N TYR A 84 -10.81 -18.20 19.36
CA TYR A 84 -11.47 -19.35 19.99
C TYR A 84 -10.54 -19.94 21.04
N GLY A 85 -11.03 -20.10 22.27
CA GLY A 85 -10.22 -20.66 23.37
C GLY A 85 -8.96 -19.86 23.70
N GLY A 86 -8.98 -18.53 23.51
CA GLY A 86 -7.84 -17.64 23.74
C GLY A 86 -6.79 -17.64 22.63
N ARG A 87 -6.99 -18.40 21.55
CA ARG A 87 -6.09 -18.46 20.38
C ARG A 87 -6.71 -17.72 19.20
N PHE A 88 -5.88 -17.02 18.43
CA PHE A 88 -6.29 -16.30 17.23
C PHE A 88 -6.00 -17.12 15.97
N THR A 89 -6.97 -17.23 15.08
CA THR A 89 -6.75 -17.75 13.72
C THR A 89 -6.37 -16.59 12.81
N VAL A 90 -5.21 -16.70 12.15
CA VAL A 90 -4.69 -15.67 11.23
C VAL A 90 -4.47 -16.29 9.86
N THR A 91 -4.86 -15.59 8.80
CA THR A 91 -4.57 -16.05 7.44
C THR A 91 -3.09 -15.85 7.11
N MET A 92 -2.41 -16.91 6.69
CA MET A 92 -1.03 -16.85 6.23
C MET A 92 -0.99 -17.06 4.71
N ILE A 93 -0.42 -16.11 3.98
CA ILE A 93 -0.23 -16.20 2.53
C ILE A 93 1.27 -16.21 2.25
N PRO A 94 1.89 -17.38 2.00
CA PRO A 94 3.32 -17.46 1.77
C PRO A 94 3.81 -16.64 0.59
N GLY A 95 3.05 -16.58 -0.51
CA GLY A 95 3.45 -15.84 -1.71
C GLY A 95 4.52 -16.56 -2.52
N ASP A 96 5.23 -15.79 -3.36
CA ASP A 96 6.28 -16.28 -4.26
C ASP A 96 7.69 -16.00 -3.70
N GLY A 97 8.71 -16.60 -4.32
CA GLY A 97 10.12 -16.34 -4.03
C GLY A 97 10.54 -16.76 -2.61
N ILE A 98 11.09 -15.84 -1.82
CA ILE A 98 11.52 -16.10 -0.43
C ILE A 98 10.34 -16.18 0.55
N GLY A 99 9.12 -15.87 0.15
CA GLY A 99 7.97 -15.84 1.05
C GLY A 99 7.76 -17.15 1.84
N PRO A 100 7.73 -18.34 1.20
CA PRO A 100 7.55 -19.62 1.89
C PRO A 100 8.61 -19.97 2.94
N GLU A 101 9.89 -19.69 2.68
CA GLU A 101 10.96 -19.92 3.66
C GLU A 101 10.80 -19.01 4.89
N LEU A 102 10.53 -17.72 4.66
CA LEU A 102 10.37 -16.73 5.73
C LEU A 102 9.15 -17.03 6.61
N MET A 103 8.02 -17.43 6.01
CA MET A 103 6.85 -17.89 6.77
C MET A 103 7.14 -19.14 7.59
N GLY A 104 7.96 -20.06 7.07
CA GLY A 104 8.45 -21.21 7.82
C GLY A 104 9.21 -20.80 9.09
N TYR A 105 10.07 -19.78 9.00
CA TYR A 105 10.80 -19.25 10.14
C TYR A 105 9.89 -18.58 11.17
N VAL A 106 8.91 -17.78 10.73
CA VAL A 106 7.89 -17.19 11.61
C VAL A 106 7.17 -18.27 12.42
N ARG A 107 6.70 -19.34 11.76
CA ARG A 107 6.02 -20.46 12.43
C ARG A 107 6.90 -21.12 13.48
N ASN A 108 8.17 -21.33 13.17
CA ASN A 108 9.11 -21.94 14.11
C ASN A 108 9.31 -21.06 15.34
N ILE A 109 9.56 -19.76 15.17
CA ILE A 109 9.73 -18.82 16.28
C ILE A 109 8.45 -18.73 17.12
N PHE A 110 7.27 -18.64 16.49
CA PHE A 110 5.99 -18.57 17.20
C PHE A 110 5.73 -19.82 18.05
N ARG A 111 6.13 -21.00 17.55
CA ARG A 111 6.05 -22.27 18.29
C ARG A 111 6.92 -22.26 19.54
N TYR A 112 8.14 -21.76 19.46
CA TYR A 112 9.05 -21.69 20.60
C TYR A 112 8.67 -20.58 21.60
N ALA A 113 8.16 -19.45 21.10
CA ALA A 113 7.66 -18.34 21.91
C ALA A 113 6.28 -18.60 22.55
N GLY A 114 5.65 -19.76 22.28
CA GLY A 114 4.35 -20.12 22.86
C GLY A 114 3.20 -19.22 22.43
N VAL A 115 3.29 -18.61 21.24
CA VAL A 115 2.32 -17.60 20.78
C VAL A 115 0.94 -18.25 20.55
N PRO A 116 -0.17 -17.66 21.06
CA PRO A 116 -1.52 -18.20 20.89
C PRO A 116 -2.11 -17.82 19.51
N VAL A 117 -1.38 -18.13 18.44
CA VAL A 117 -1.79 -17.89 17.04
C VAL A 117 -1.74 -19.19 16.26
N ASP A 118 -2.83 -19.48 15.55
CA ASP A 118 -2.97 -20.57 14.61
C ASP A 118 -3.03 -20.01 13.19
N PHE A 119 -2.14 -20.48 12.32
CA PHE A 119 -2.08 -20.01 10.94
C PHE A 119 -2.97 -20.87 10.03
N GLU A 120 -3.89 -20.21 9.34
CA GLU A 120 -4.62 -20.79 8.22
C GLU A 120 -3.90 -20.42 6.92
N GLU A 121 -3.17 -21.39 6.35
CA GLU A 121 -2.30 -21.17 5.20
C GLU A 121 -3.05 -21.32 3.88
N ILE A 122 -2.89 -20.32 3.00
CA ILE A 122 -3.45 -20.32 1.64
C ILE A 122 -2.35 -19.97 0.66
N GLN A 123 -2.05 -20.91 -0.23
CA GLN A 123 -1.03 -20.74 -1.25
C GLN A 123 -1.58 -19.89 -2.40
N ILE A 124 -1.03 -18.68 -2.53
CA ILE A 124 -1.25 -17.82 -3.70
C ILE A 124 0.11 -17.52 -4.30
N THR A 125 0.25 -17.85 -5.57
CA THR A 125 1.41 -17.57 -6.42
C THR A 125 0.97 -16.71 -7.59
N LYS A 126 1.88 -16.22 -8.42
CA LYS A 126 1.54 -15.48 -9.65
C LYS A 126 0.62 -16.24 -10.64
N ASP A 127 0.57 -17.56 -10.56
CA ASP A 127 -0.13 -18.45 -11.50
C ASP A 127 -1.45 -19.02 -10.95
N SER A 128 -1.81 -18.73 -9.69
CA SER A 128 -3.06 -19.29 -9.11
C SER A 128 -4.32 -18.85 -9.87
N THR A 129 -5.40 -19.62 -9.82
CA THR A 129 -6.67 -19.23 -10.45
C THR A 129 -7.40 -18.16 -9.63
N GLU A 130 -8.38 -17.49 -10.25
CA GLU A 130 -9.23 -16.51 -9.56
C GLU A 130 -9.96 -17.14 -8.36
N ASP A 131 -10.43 -18.39 -8.49
CA ASP A 131 -11.08 -19.12 -7.39
C ASP A 131 -10.19 -19.24 -6.14
N VAL A 132 -8.87 -19.39 -6.32
CA VAL A 132 -7.92 -19.47 -5.20
C VAL A 132 -7.74 -18.09 -4.56
N PHE A 133 -7.72 -17.04 -5.38
CA PHE A 133 -7.65 -15.66 -4.90
C PHE A 133 -8.92 -15.26 -4.13
N GLU A 134 -10.10 -15.63 -4.62
CA GLU A 134 -11.37 -15.41 -3.90
C GLU A 134 -11.41 -16.16 -2.58
N LYS A 135 -10.94 -17.42 -2.52
CA LYS A 135 -10.81 -18.18 -1.27
C LYS A 135 -9.93 -17.43 -0.26
N ALA A 136 -8.81 -16.88 -0.72
CA ALA A 136 -7.94 -16.10 0.16
C ALA A 136 -8.65 -14.84 0.70
N LEU A 137 -9.36 -14.10 -0.14
CA LEU A 137 -10.14 -12.94 0.30
C LEU A 137 -11.20 -13.32 1.34
N VAL A 138 -11.89 -14.45 1.15
CA VAL A 138 -12.89 -14.96 2.11
C VAL A 138 -12.22 -15.30 3.45
N CYS A 139 -11.06 -15.94 3.44
CA CYS A 139 -10.35 -16.29 4.67
C CYS A 139 -9.85 -15.04 5.41
N ILE A 140 -9.32 -14.04 4.70
CA ILE A 140 -8.93 -12.77 5.33
C ILE A 140 -10.15 -12.08 5.93
N LYS A 141 -11.28 -12.04 5.20
CA LYS A 141 -12.53 -11.46 5.69
C LYS A 141 -13.07 -12.19 6.93
N ARG A 142 -12.88 -13.51 7.01
CA ARG A 142 -13.30 -14.32 8.14
C ARG A 142 -12.41 -14.10 9.37
N ASN A 143 -11.10 -14.05 9.19
CA ASN A 143 -10.14 -14.00 10.28
C ASN A 143 -9.86 -12.56 10.74
N GLY A 144 -10.09 -11.57 9.89
CA GLY A 144 -9.83 -10.15 10.14
C GLY A 144 -8.37 -9.72 9.90
N VAL A 145 -7.43 -10.64 10.11
CA VAL A 145 -5.99 -10.38 10.07
C VAL A 145 -5.27 -11.37 9.17
N ALA A 146 -4.27 -10.89 8.43
CA ALA A 146 -3.40 -11.73 7.62
C ALA A 146 -1.93 -11.32 7.69
N LEU A 147 -1.05 -12.32 7.55
CA LEU A 147 0.38 -12.17 7.33
C LEU A 147 0.70 -12.68 5.92
N LYS A 148 1.29 -11.83 5.07
CA LYS A 148 1.55 -12.15 3.66
C LYS A 148 3.01 -11.96 3.25
N GLY A 149 3.48 -12.87 2.40
CA GLY A 149 4.64 -12.67 1.56
C GLY A 149 4.32 -11.83 0.34
N SER A 150 5.32 -11.62 -0.50
CA SER A 150 5.19 -10.90 -1.76
C SER A 150 4.66 -11.84 -2.84
N ILE A 151 3.58 -11.46 -3.51
CA ILE A 151 3.07 -12.20 -4.68
C ILE A 151 3.67 -11.55 -5.93
N GLU A 152 4.34 -12.33 -6.77
CA GLU A 152 4.97 -11.82 -7.98
C GLU A 152 3.89 -11.38 -8.98
N SER A 153 4.08 -10.21 -9.62
CA SER A 153 3.18 -9.72 -10.66
C SER A 153 3.84 -9.91 -12.03
N LYS A 154 3.08 -10.41 -13.01
CA LYS A 154 3.56 -10.56 -14.39
C LYS A 154 3.66 -9.19 -15.05
N TYR A 155 4.77 -8.93 -15.74
CA TYR A 155 4.97 -7.71 -16.52
C TYR A 155 4.60 -7.94 -17.99
N GLY A 156 3.98 -6.95 -18.63
CA GLY A 156 3.73 -6.94 -20.07
C GLY A 156 2.40 -7.56 -20.54
N ASP A 157 1.58 -8.07 -19.63
CA ASP A 157 0.20 -8.45 -19.93
C ASP A 157 -0.76 -7.36 -19.46
N VAL A 158 -1.37 -6.65 -20.40
CA VAL A 158 -2.29 -5.53 -20.16
C VAL A 158 -3.56 -5.99 -19.41
N ASN A 159 -3.92 -7.28 -19.54
CA ASN A 159 -5.11 -7.84 -18.88
C ASN A 159 -4.80 -8.39 -17.48
N PHE A 160 -3.53 -8.42 -17.06
CA PHE A 160 -3.14 -8.94 -15.76
C PHE A 160 -3.18 -7.85 -14.69
N SER A 161 -4.21 -7.87 -13.86
CA SER A 161 -4.25 -7.03 -12.66
C SER A 161 -3.34 -7.59 -11.56
N SER A 162 -2.57 -6.73 -10.90
CA SER A 162 -1.72 -7.14 -9.79
C SER A 162 -2.56 -7.60 -8.60
N ARG A 163 -2.41 -8.87 -8.20
CA ARG A 163 -3.14 -9.46 -7.07
C ARG A 163 -2.90 -8.73 -5.75
N ASN A 164 -1.71 -8.17 -5.54
CA ASN A 164 -1.43 -7.37 -4.35
C ASN A 164 -2.28 -6.09 -4.32
N ALA A 165 -2.45 -5.43 -5.47
CA ALA A 165 -3.28 -4.24 -5.57
C ALA A 165 -4.76 -4.59 -5.43
N THR A 166 -5.23 -5.65 -6.10
CA THR A 166 -6.60 -6.16 -5.98
C THR A 166 -6.94 -6.52 -4.54
N LEU A 167 -6.03 -7.15 -3.81
CA LEU A 167 -6.23 -7.49 -2.40
C LEU A 167 -6.43 -6.22 -1.54
N ARG A 168 -5.63 -5.18 -1.78
CA ARG A 168 -5.72 -3.90 -1.06
C ARG A 168 -7.03 -3.17 -1.35
N THR A 169 -7.49 -3.16 -2.60
CA THR A 169 -8.73 -2.49 -2.99
C THR A 169 -9.97 -3.27 -2.54
N GLN A 170 -9.99 -4.60 -2.70
CA GLN A 170 -11.12 -5.45 -2.30
C GLN A 170 -11.34 -5.52 -0.78
N LEU A 171 -10.28 -5.32 0.01
CA LEU A 171 -10.33 -5.26 1.46
C LEU A 171 -10.34 -3.81 2.00
N ASP A 172 -10.36 -2.80 1.12
CA ASP A 172 -10.26 -1.38 1.45
C ASP A 172 -9.15 -1.06 2.49
N LEU A 173 -7.97 -1.65 2.29
CA LEU A 173 -6.78 -1.44 3.12
C LEU A 173 -6.13 -0.10 2.76
N TYR A 174 -6.77 0.99 3.17
CA TYR A 174 -6.48 2.34 2.70
C TYR A 174 -5.18 2.96 3.25
N ALA A 175 -4.71 2.54 4.43
CA ALA A 175 -3.52 3.09 5.06
C ALA A 175 -2.38 2.07 5.02
N ASN A 176 -1.31 2.38 4.31
CA ASN A 176 -0.06 1.64 4.40
C ASN A 176 0.91 2.41 5.31
N VAL A 177 1.35 1.78 6.39
CA VAL A 177 2.28 2.35 7.37
C VAL A 177 3.61 1.60 7.26
N LEU A 178 4.69 2.36 7.21
CA LEU A 178 6.05 1.85 7.28
C LEU A 178 6.82 2.66 8.32
N HIS A 179 7.21 2.00 9.40
CA HIS A 179 8.08 2.58 10.43
C HIS A 179 9.53 2.31 10.05
N CYS A 180 10.23 3.36 9.63
CA CYS A 180 11.61 3.30 9.21
C CYS A 180 12.51 3.70 10.39
N ARG A 181 13.03 2.68 11.09
CA ARG A 181 13.99 2.85 12.18
C ARG A 181 15.34 2.23 11.79
N SER A 182 16.42 2.98 11.95
CA SER A 182 17.77 2.44 11.76
C SER A 182 18.18 1.56 12.93
N HIS A 183 18.84 0.45 12.63
CA HIS A 183 19.50 -0.39 13.63
C HIS A 183 20.93 0.13 13.89
N PRO A 184 21.33 0.39 15.15
CA PRO A 184 22.66 0.91 15.47
C PRO A 184 23.83 0.07 14.94
N ALA A 185 23.68 -1.26 14.88
CA ALA A 185 24.74 -2.15 14.40
C ALA A 185 24.75 -2.35 12.88
N VAL A 186 23.69 -1.96 12.17
CA VAL A 186 23.65 -2.10 10.71
C VAL A 186 24.35 -0.88 10.09
N PRO A 187 25.41 -1.09 9.29
CA PRO A 187 26.15 0.02 8.70
C PRO A 187 25.27 0.83 7.76
N CYS A 188 24.84 2.00 8.21
CA CYS A 188 24.02 2.94 7.44
C CYS A 188 24.72 4.29 7.32
N ARG A 189 24.44 5.01 6.22
CA ARG A 189 24.99 6.36 6.01
C ARG A 189 24.47 7.38 7.04
N TYR A 190 23.26 7.18 7.53
CA TYR A 190 22.59 8.04 8.50
C TYR A 190 22.24 7.22 9.74
N PRO A 191 22.93 7.41 10.87
CA PRO A 191 22.56 6.78 12.14
C PRO A 191 21.31 7.44 12.73
N ASP A 192 20.64 6.74 13.65
CA ASP A 192 19.50 7.25 14.43
C ASP A 192 18.35 7.81 13.57
N LEU A 193 18.05 7.13 12.48
CA LEU A 193 16.89 7.42 11.65
C LEU A 193 15.64 6.85 12.31
N ASP A 194 14.62 7.69 12.49
CA ASP A 194 13.31 7.29 12.99
C ASP A 194 12.22 8.14 12.32
N LEU A 195 11.62 7.60 11.26
CA LEU A 195 10.53 8.27 10.54
C LEU A 195 9.42 7.28 10.20
N VAL A 196 8.19 7.78 10.09
CA VAL A 196 7.02 6.98 9.77
C VAL A 196 6.41 7.46 8.47
N LEU A 197 6.27 6.55 7.51
CA LEU A 197 5.60 6.84 6.26
C LEU A 197 4.19 6.28 6.29
N ILE A 198 3.21 7.13 5.99
CA ILE A 198 1.80 6.79 5.90
C ILE A 198 1.35 7.11 4.48
N ARG A 199 1.02 6.05 3.75
CA ARG A 199 0.69 6.08 2.33
C ARG A 199 -0.78 5.75 2.14
N GLU A 200 -1.45 6.54 1.31
CA GLU A 200 -2.75 6.18 0.73
C GLU A 200 -2.57 4.97 -0.21
N ASN A 201 -3.39 3.93 -0.06
CA ASN A 201 -3.10 2.62 -0.65
C ASN A 201 -4.23 2.07 -1.55
N THR A 202 -5.27 2.86 -1.83
CA THR A 202 -6.48 2.45 -2.59
C THR A 202 -6.77 3.28 -3.85
N GLU A 203 -6.25 4.50 -3.99
CA GLU A 203 -6.50 5.37 -5.14
C GLU A 203 -5.20 5.90 -5.77
N GLY A 204 -5.30 6.98 -6.54
CA GLY A 204 -4.19 7.60 -7.26
C GLY A 204 -3.87 6.87 -8.57
N GLU A 205 -2.58 6.68 -8.80
CA GLU A 205 -2.06 6.02 -10.01
C GLU A 205 -2.33 4.50 -9.99
N TYR A 206 -2.62 3.93 -8.82
CA TYR A 206 -2.93 2.50 -8.66
C TYR A 206 -4.40 2.15 -8.92
N SER A 207 -5.21 3.10 -9.40
CA SER A 207 -6.54 2.80 -9.93
C SER A 207 -6.49 2.01 -11.26
N MET A 208 -5.31 1.88 -11.89
CA MET A 208 -5.07 1.05 -13.09
C MET A 208 -6.00 1.35 -14.27
N MET A 209 -6.45 2.59 -14.39
CA MET A 209 -7.31 3.03 -15.48
C MET A 209 -6.46 3.59 -16.61
N GLU A 210 -6.11 2.73 -17.55
CA GLU A 210 -5.30 3.08 -18.72
C GLU A 210 -6.03 2.73 -20.01
N HIS A 211 -5.88 3.57 -21.03
CA HIS A 211 -6.41 3.30 -22.36
C HIS A 211 -5.53 3.92 -23.43
N GLU A 212 -5.59 3.35 -24.63
CA GLU A 212 -4.88 3.87 -25.80
C GLU A 212 -5.90 4.55 -26.73
N SER A 213 -5.97 5.89 -26.68
CA SER A 213 -6.94 6.69 -27.46
C SER A 213 -6.71 6.56 -28.97
N VAL A 214 -5.45 6.63 -29.38
CA VAL A 214 -4.99 6.32 -30.73
C VAL A 214 -3.67 5.57 -30.64
N ARG A 215 -3.34 4.77 -31.66
CA ARG A 215 -2.11 3.97 -31.67
C ARG A 215 -0.87 4.83 -31.38
N GLY A 216 -0.19 4.53 -30.27
CA GLY A 216 0.97 5.26 -29.75
C GLY A 216 0.66 6.37 -28.74
N VAL A 217 -0.60 6.60 -28.38
CA VAL A 217 -1.03 7.60 -27.38
C VAL A 217 -1.76 6.89 -26.25
N VAL A 218 -1.05 6.71 -25.13
CA VAL A 218 -1.56 6.03 -23.94
C VAL A 218 -1.89 7.08 -22.88
N GLU A 219 -3.10 6.99 -22.34
CA GLU A 219 -3.60 7.83 -21.27
C GLU A 219 -3.74 7.01 -19.99
N SER A 220 -3.30 7.58 -18.87
CA SER A 220 -3.42 6.98 -17.53
C SER A 220 -4.17 7.95 -16.63
N LEU A 221 -5.28 7.50 -16.05
CA LEU A 221 -6.20 8.33 -15.28
C LEU A 221 -5.89 8.22 -13.78
N LYS A 222 -5.23 9.25 -13.24
CA LYS A 222 -5.04 9.41 -11.79
C LYS A 222 -6.32 9.94 -11.13
N VAL A 223 -6.87 9.18 -10.18
CA VAL A 223 -8.04 9.60 -9.41
C VAL A 223 -7.66 9.85 -7.96
N ILE A 224 -7.93 11.07 -7.48
CA ILE A 224 -7.80 11.45 -6.07
C ILE A 224 -9.14 11.95 -5.58
N THR A 225 -9.61 11.44 -4.46
CA THR A 225 -10.90 11.81 -3.89
C THR A 225 -10.73 12.45 -2.52
N ARG A 226 -11.61 13.41 -2.20
CA ARG A 226 -11.61 14.07 -0.89
C ARG A 226 -11.83 13.07 0.25
N ARG A 227 -12.67 12.04 0.03
CA ARG A 227 -12.97 11.00 1.01
C ARG A 227 -11.71 10.22 1.41
N CYS A 228 -10.97 9.72 0.42
CA CYS A 228 -9.76 8.95 0.66
C CYS A 228 -8.62 9.81 1.24
N SER A 229 -8.49 11.05 0.75
CA SER A 229 -7.54 12.03 1.29
C SER A 229 -7.83 12.40 2.75
N ASP A 230 -9.10 12.57 3.12
CA ASP A 230 -9.51 12.89 4.50
C ASP A 230 -9.23 11.73 5.45
N ARG A 231 -9.59 10.49 5.10
CA ARG A 231 -9.32 9.33 5.96
C ARG A 231 -7.84 9.09 6.18
N ILE A 232 -6.99 9.20 5.15
CA ILE A 232 -5.55 8.96 5.31
C ILE A 232 -4.88 10.08 6.10
N ALA A 233 -5.30 11.34 5.89
CA ALA A 233 -4.82 12.46 6.67
C ALA A 233 -5.19 12.31 8.15
N ARG A 234 -6.46 12.00 8.45
CA ARG A 234 -6.91 11.74 9.83
C ARG A 234 -6.15 10.59 10.46
N TYR A 235 -5.97 9.49 9.73
CA TYR A 235 -5.17 8.35 10.19
C TYR A 235 -3.74 8.79 10.56
N ALA A 236 -3.09 9.63 9.75
CA ALA A 236 -1.74 10.11 10.02
C ALA A 236 -1.64 10.98 11.28
N PHE A 237 -2.57 11.91 11.48
CA PHE A 237 -2.61 12.74 12.68
C PHE A 237 -2.95 11.93 13.94
N GLU A 238 -3.89 11.00 13.86
CA GLU A 238 -4.21 10.07 14.94
C GLU A 238 -3.03 9.17 15.30
N TYR A 239 -2.34 8.64 14.28
CA TYR A 239 -1.13 7.86 14.48
C TYR A 239 -0.07 8.69 15.21
N ALA A 240 0.18 9.92 14.74
CA ALA A 240 1.14 10.83 15.35
C ALA A 240 0.81 11.08 16.83
N LYS A 241 -0.46 11.39 17.13
CA LYS A 241 -0.93 11.63 18.50
C LYS A 241 -0.74 10.42 19.42
N ARG A 242 -1.11 9.22 18.95
CA ARG A 242 -1.01 7.97 19.75
C ARG A 242 0.44 7.57 20.05
N HIS A 243 1.35 7.85 19.13
CA HIS A 243 2.77 7.49 19.26
C HIS A 243 3.64 8.66 19.75
N GLY A 244 3.02 9.74 20.23
CA GLY A 244 3.75 10.91 20.77
C GLY A 244 4.64 11.62 19.74
N ARG A 245 4.31 11.53 18.45
CA ARG A 245 5.00 12.23 17.37
C ARG A 245 4.55 13.69 17.32
N SER A 246 5.47 14.56 16.89
CA SER A 246 5.31 16.01 17.00
C SER A 246 4.95 16.68 15.68
N LYS A 247 5.29 16.04 14.54
CA LYS A 247 5.18 16.65 13.21
C LYS A 247 4.63 15.71 12.15
N VAL A 248 3.71 16.23 11.33
CA VAL A 248 3.17 15.56 10.15
C VAL A 248 3.50 16.40 8.91
N THR A 249 4.17 15.80 7.93
CA THR A 249 4.51 16.45 6.65
C THR A 249 3.72 15.82 5.49
N ALA A 250 2.88 16.60 4.82
CA ALA A 250 2.18 16.17 3.62
C ALA A 250 3.09 16.24 2.38
N ILE A 251 3.28 15.12 1.68
CA ILE A 251 4.12 15.05 0.48
C ILE A 251 3.25 15.06 -0.78
N HIS A 252 3.53 15.97 -1.71
CA HIS A 252 2.69 16.18 -2.90
C HIS A 252 3.47 16.73 -4.10
N LYS A 253 2.79 16.87 -5.23
CA LYS A 253 3.27 17.56 -6.45
C LYS A 253 2.24 18.61 -6.94
N ALA A 254 1.54 19.24 -6.00
CA ALA A 254 0.52 20.27 -6.26
C ALA A 254 1.01 21.51 -7.06
N ASN A 255 2.33 21.73 -7.20
CA ASN A 255 2.86 22.78 -8.07
C ASN A 255 2.63 22.49 -9.56
N ILE A 256 2.60 21.21 -9.95
CA ILE A 256 2.28 20.76 -11.32
C ILE A 256 0.83 20.28 -11.38
N MET A 257 0.44 19.35 -10.50
CA MET A 257 -0.91 18.79 -10.42
C MET A 257 -1.82 19.63 -9.51
N LYS A 258 -2.19 20.80 -10.00
CA LYS A 258 -2.90 21.81 -9.20
C LYS A 258 -4.26 21.35 -8.67
N ILE A 259 -4.94 20.43 -9.37
CA ILE A 259 -6.29 19.97 -9.00
C ILE A 259 -6.21 18.70 -8.13
N SER A 260 -5.61 17.62 -8.63
CA SER A 260 -5.56 16.33 -7.92
C SER A 260 -4.75 16.41 -6.62
N ASP A 261 -3.48 16.79 -6.71
CA ASP A 261 -2.61 16.93 -5.54
C ASP A 261 -2.95 18.19 -4.73
N GLY A 262 -3.52 19.21 -5.37
CA GLY A 262 -4.08 20.37 -4.68
C GLY A 262 -5.22 19.98 -3.74
N LEU A 263 -6.12 19.10 -4.17
CA LEU A 263 -7.21 18.56 -3.34
C LEU A 263 -6.67 17.77 -2.15
N PHE A 264 -5.67 16.91 -2.36
CA PHE A 264 -5.01 16.16 -1.28
C PHE A 264 -4.43 17.11 -0.24
N LEU A 265 -3.62 18.09 -0.67
CA LEU A 265 -2.97 19.06 0.21
C LEU A 265 -3.97 19.94 0.98
N GLU A 266 -5.01 20.43 0.30
CA GLU A 266 -6.09 21.19 0.93
C GLU A 266 -6.78 20.36 2.02
N THR A 267 -7.03 19.08 1.75
CA THR A 267 -7.67 18.17 2.70
C THR A 267 -6.78 17.93 3.91
N CYS A 268 -5.48 17.66 3.73
CA CYS A 268 -4.52 17.54 4.83
C CYS A 268 -4.46 18.81 5.69
N ARG A 269 -4.44 20.00 5.07
CA ARG A 269 -4.47 21.29 5.77
C ARG A 269 -5.75 21.51 6.57
N ASN A 270 -6.88 21.03 6.06
CA ASN A 270 -8.16 21.12 6.79
C ASN A 270 -8.19 20.20 8.00
N VAL A 271 -7.71 18.95 7.86
CA VAL A 271 -7.59 18.01 8.99
C VAL A 271 -6.60 18.52 10.03
N ALA A 272 -5.48 19.12 9.61
CA ALA A 272 -4.49 19.69 10.53
C ALA A 272 -5.06 20.70 11.54
N LYS A 273 -6.10 21.45 11.15
CA LYS A 273 -6.79 22.41 12.05
C LYS A 273 -7.47 21.74 13.24
N GLU A 274 -7.78 20.44 13.13
CA GLU A 274 -8.40 19.66 14.20
C GLU A 274 -7.37 19.10 15.20
N TYR A 275 -6.07 19.17 14.88
CA TYR A 275 -4.95 18.68 15.70
C TYR A 275 -3.92 19.80 15.91
N PRO A 276 -4.27 20.90 16.60
CA PRO A 276 -3.37 22.05 16.81
C PRO A 276 -2.09 21.71 17.59
N GLU A 277 -2.06 20.58 18.29
CA GLU A 277 -0.90 20.08 19.02
C GLU A 277 0.21 19.48 18.12
N ILE A 278 -0.07 19.17 16.87
CA ILE A 278 0.88 18.57 15.91
C ILE A 278 1.31 19.61 14.88
N GLU A 279 2.61 19.79 14.70
CA GLU A 279 3.14 20.65 13.65
C GLU A 279 2.78 20.08 12.27
N PHE A 280 2.10 20.88 11.45
CA PHE A 280 1.82 20.52 10.06
C PHE A 280 2.77 21.23 9.09
N GLY A 281 3.44 20.45 8.25
CA GLY A 281 4.21 20.94 7.12
C GLY A 281 3.77 20.32 5.80
N ASP A 282 4.17 20.93 4.69
CA ASP A 282 4.04 20.32 3.36
C ASP A 282 5.35 20.43 2.57
N MET A 283 5.60 19.46 1.71
CA MET A 283 6.80 19.41 0.90
C MET A 283 6.53 18.78 -0.47
N ILE A 284 7.13 19.36 -1.50
CA ILE A 284 7.08 18.81 -2.85
C ILE A 284 7.92 17.53 -2.92
N VAL A 285 7.39 16.45 -3.50
CA VAL A 285 8.03 15.11 -3.53
C VAL A 285 9.47 15.11 -4.04
N ASP A 286 9.81 15.90 -5.07
CA ASP A 286 11.18 16.00 -5.58
C ASP A 286 12.14 16.55 -4.50
N ASN A 287 11.71 17.60 -3.80
CA ASN A 287 12.50 18.17 -2.70
C ASN A 287 12.55 17.17 -1.54
N THR A 288 11.46 16.46 -1.25
CA THR A 288 11.45 15.40 -0.24
C THR A 288 12.50 14.33 -0.51
N CYS A 289 12.62 13.85 -1.75
CA CYS A 289 13.66 12.89 -2.13
C CYS A 289 15.06 13.47 -1.90
N MET A 290 15.29 14.73 -2.30
CA MET A 290 16.57 15.41 -2.08
C MET A 290 16.88 15.57 -0.57
N GLN A 291 15.89 15.93 0.23
CA GLN A 291 16.01 16.11 1.68
C GLN A 291 16.23 14.76 2.40
N LEU A 292 15.59 13.68 1.95
CA LEU A 292 15.78 12.35 2.55
C LEU A 292 17.21 11.85 2.38
N VAL A 293 17.81 12.04 1.21
CA VAL A 293 19.18 11.58 0.97
C VAL A 293 20.24 12.53 1.52
N SER A 294 19.88 13.69 2.08
CA SER A 294 20.82 14.69 2.60
C SER A 294 20.66 14.96 4.09
N ARG A 295 19.44 15.18 4.57
CA ARG A 295 19.09 15.45 5.97
C ARG A 295 17.77 14.77 6.35
N PRO A 296 17.73 13.43 6.47
CA PRO A 296 16.49 12.70 6.72
C PRO A 296 15.91 12.93 8.13
N HIS A 297 16.73 13.26 9.14
CA HIS A 297 16.30 13.50 10.53
C HIS A 297 15.30 14.64 10.73
N GLN A 298 15.01 15.42 9.69
CA GLN A 298 14.02 16.49 9.76
C GLN A 298 12.57 15.99 9.65
N PHE A 299 12.39 14.74 9.20
CA PHE A 299 11.08 14.12 9.02
C PHE A 299 10.71 13.30 10.25
N ASP A 300 9.43 13.36 10.61
CA ASP A 300 8.83 12.58 11.70
C ASP A 300 7.74 11.68 11.08
N VAL A 301 6.49 12.14 10.99
CA VAL A 301 5.44 11.45 10.22
C VAL A 301 5.27 12.09 8.84
N MET A 302 5.22 11.26 7.80
CA MET A 302 5.04 11.69 6.42
C MET A 302 3.77 11.08 5.85
N VAL A 303 2.84 11.91 5.36
CA VAL A 303 1.59 11.45 4.74
C VAL A 303 1.58 11.76 3.25
N MET A 304 1.22 10.79 2.41
CA MET A 304 1.32 10.98 0.95
C MET A 304 0.35 10.12 0.12
N PRO A 305 0.04 10.54 -1.12
CA PRO A 305 -0.65 9.73 -2.10
C PRO A 305 0.14 8.46 -2.50
N ASN A 306 -0.56 7.56 -3.17
CA ASN A 306 -0.16 6.19 -3.42
C ASN A 306 1.20 6.01 -4.12
N LEU A 307 1.41 6.64 -5.28
CA LEU A 307 2.66 6.50 -6.03
C LEU A 307 3.88 7.06 -5.29
N TYR A 308 3.74 8.23 -4.67
CA TYR A 308 4.83 8.85 -3.92
C TYR A 308 5.21 7.98 -2.72
N GLY A 309 4.20 7.39 -2.08
CA GLY A 309 4.39 6.40 -1.03
C GLY A 309 5.35 5.29 -1.44
N THR A 310 5.17 4.67 -2.62
CA THR A 310 6.10 3.63 -3.12
C THR A 310 7.53 4.14 -3.26
N VAL A 311 7.71 5.31 -3.84
CA VAL A 311 9.06 5.83 -4.13
C VAL A 311 9.76 6.20 -2.83
N VAL A 312 9.08 6.97 -1.99
CA VAL A 312 9.64 7.48 -0.73
C VAL A 312 9.88 6.33 0.26
N SER A 313 9.00 5.32 0.31
CA SER A 313 9.22 4.14 1.17
C SER A 313 10.47 3.36 0.77
N ASN A 314 10.70 3.13 -0.54
CA ASN A 314 11.90 2.43 -0.99
C ASN A 314 13.18 3.22 -0.71
N VAL A 315 13.15 4.55 -0.87
CA VAL A 315 14.27 5.42 -0.48
C VAL A 315 14.53 5.30 1.02
N ALA A 316 13.49 5.40 1.86
CA ALA A 316 13.62 5.27 3.31
C ALA A 316 14.20 3.91 3.72
N CYS A 317 13.70 2.80 3.14
CA CYS A 317 14.25 1.46 3.39
C CYS A 317 15.74 1.38 3.00
N GLY A 318 16.13 1.94 1.86
CA GLY A 318 17.54 1.99 1.46
C GLY A 318 18.42 2.80 2.42
N LEU A 319 17.89 3.86 3.03
CA LEU A 319 18.62 4.67 4.02
C LEU A 319 18.79 3.95 5.37
N ALA A 320 17.85 3.09 5.76
CA ALA A 320 17.84 2.37 7.03
C ALA A 320 18.51 0.98 7.00
N GLY A 321 19.22 0.64 5.92
CA GLY A 321 20.00 -0.61 5.82
C GLY A 321 19.45 -1.62 4.82
N GLY A 322 18.36 -1.31 4.14
CA GLY A 322 17.87 -2.09 3.00
C GLY A 322 16.51 -2.74 3.20
N PRO A 323 16.07 -3.56 2.21
CA PRO A 323 14.74 -4.16 2.19
C PRO A 323 14.50 -5.25 3.23
N GLY A 324 15.56 -5.86 3.77
CA GLY A 324 15.50 -7.04 4.63
C GLY A 324 15.10 -6.78 6.08
N LEU A 325 14.96 -5.51 6.49
CA LEU A 325 14.80 -5.13 7.91
C LEU A 325 13.40 -4.61 8.25
N LEU A 326 12.76 -3.87 7.34
CA LEU A 326 11.57 -3.10 7.68
C LEU A 326 10.28 -3.86 7.35
N SER A 327 9.27 -3.69 8.20
CA SER A 327 7.93 -4.20 8.01
C SER A 327 6.99 -3.16 7.40
N GLY A 328 5.95 -3.64 6.74
CA GLY A 328 4.87 -2.85 6.16
C GLY A 328 3.53 -3.32 6.72
N GLN A 329 2.73 -2.36 7.17
CA GLN A 329 1.43 -2.61 7.77
C GLN A 329 0.37 -2.02 6.85
N ASN A 330 -0.66 -2.79 6.48
CA ASN A 330 -1.77 -2.30 5.67
C ASN A 330 -3.05 -2.38 6.51
N TYR A 331 -3.63 -1.24 6.83
CA TYR A 331 -4.83 -1.10 7.65
C TYR A 331 -6.01 -0.65 6.80
N GLY A 332 -7.11 -1.36 6.94
CA GLY A 332 -8.44 -0.92 6.53
C GLY A 332 -9.31 -0.58 7.74
N GLU A 333 -10.60 -0.35 7.51
CA GLU A 333 -11.56 -0.13 8.60
C GLU A 333 -11.83 -1.42 9.39
N HIS A 334 -11.83 -2.57 8.71
CA HIS A 334 -12.20 -3.88 9.28
C HIS A 334 -11.07 -4.91 9.24
N PHE A 335 -10.06 -4.72 8.41
CA PHE A 335 -9.05 -5.73 8.10
C PHE A 335 -7.64 -5.16 8.26
N ALA A 336 -6.69 -6.02 8.60
CA ALA A 336 -5.28 -5.68 8.68
C ALA A 336 -4.42 -6.75 8.00
N VAL A 337 -3.46 -6.31 7.18
CA VAL A 337 -2.54 -7.19 6.46
C VAL A 337 -1.10 -6.73 6.64
N PHE A 338 -0.28 -7.62 7.19
CA PHE A 338 1.12 -7.38 7.52
C PHE A 338 2.02 -8.04 6.45
N GLU A 339 3.03 -7.32 5.99
CA GLU A 339 3.94 -7.75 4.93
C GLU A 339 5.34 -7.14 5.13
N PRO A 340 6.39 -7.64 4.45
CA PRO A 340 7.68 -6.95 4.38
C PRO A 340 7.55 -5.57 3.70
N GLY A 341 8.28 -4.56 4.19
CA GLY A 341 8.09 -3.17 3.81
C GLY A 341 8.32 -2.85 2.32
N THR A 342 9.28 -3.52 1.67
CA THR A 342 9.65 -3.26 0.26
C THR A 342 8.93 -4.15 -0.75
N ARG A 343 8.08 -5.09 -0.29
CA ARG A 343 7.25 -5.95 -1.16
C ARG A 343 8.05 -6.71 -2.25
N ASN A 344 9.33 -6.96 -1.99
CA ASN A 344 10.21 -7.70 -2.88
C ASN A 344 9.94 -9.20 -2.77
N THR A 345 9.96 -9.92 -3.88
CA THR A 345 9.81 -11.40 -3.91
C THR A 345 11.13 -12.13 -3.66
N GLY A 346 12.27 -11.48 -3.92
CA GLY A 346 13.58 -12.10 -3.71
C GLY A 346 13.81 -13.37 -4.53
N THR A 347 13.16 -13.50 -5.69
CA THR A 347 13.16 -14.75 -6.48
C THR A 347 14.57 -15.27 -6.79
N SER A 348 15.57 -14.39 -6.93
CA SER A 348 16.97 -14.77 -7.18
C SER A 348 17.67 -15.44 -6.00
N VAL A 349 17.18 -15.23 -4.78
CA VAL A 349 17.77 -15.76 -3.54
C VAL A 349 16.88 -16.81 -2.85
N ALA A 350 15.74 -17.14 -3.45
CA ALA A 350 14.80 -18.12 -2.93
C ALA A 350 15.40 -19.53 -2.86
N GLY A 351 15.21 -20.20 -1.72
CA GLY A 351 15.68 -21.57 -1.48
C GLY A 351 17.18 -21.69 -1.22
N LEU A 352 17.92 -20.58 -1.18
CA LEU A 352 19.37 -20.58 -0.94
C LEU A 352 19.75 -20.40 0.53
N ASN A 353 18.77 -20.17 1.42
CA ASN A 353 19.01 -19.91 2.85
C ASN A 353 19.90 -18.67 3.11
N VAL A 354 19.75 -17.64 2.26
CA VAL A 354 20.51 -16.37 2.38
C VAL A 354 19.60 -15.14 2.56
N ALA A 355 18.27 -15.31 2.51
CA ALA A 355 17.34 -14.20 2.65
C ALA A 355 17.29 -13.70 4.10
N ASN A 356 17.21 -12.39 4.29
CA ASN A 356 17.09 -11.81 5.62
C ASN A 356 15.67 -12.03 6.18
N PRO A 357 15.50 -12.74 7.32
CA PRO A 357 14.19 -13.01 7.90
C PRO A 357 13.60 -11.84 8.70
N VAL A 358 14.41 -10.82 9.03
CA VAL A 358 14.06 -9.77 10.00
C VAL A 358 12.81 -8.98 9.58
N ALA A 359 12.68 -8.56 8.33
CA ALA A 359 11.52 -7.81 7.85
C ALA A 359 10.19 -8.57 8.04
N MET A 360 10.18 -9.88 7.77
CA MET A 360 8.99 -10.70 7.94
C MET A 360 8.69 -10.94 9.43
N LEU A 361 9.72 -11.11 10.25
CA LEU A 361 9.56 -11.26 11.70
C LEU A 361 9.07 -9.97 12.35
N ASN A 362 9.55 -8.81 11.92
CA ASN A 362 9.04 -7.51 12.34
C ASN A 362 7.58 -7.33 11.92
N ALA A 363 7.20 -7.75 10.71
CA ALA A 363 5.80 -7.75 10.28
C ALA A 363 4.92 -8.67 11.15
N ALA A 364 5.45 -9.82 11.57
CA ALA A 364 4.78 -10.71 12.50
C ALA A 364 4.65 -10.10 13.91
N CYS A 365 5.65 -9.34 14.39
CA CYS A 365 5.56 -8.61 15.66
C CYS A 365 4.51 -7.49 15.60
N ASP A 366 4.45 -6.74 14.50
CA ASP A 366 3.43 -5.72 14.26
C ASP A 366 2.02 -6.32 14.27
N MET A 367 1.87 -7.51 13.69
CA MET A 367 0.63 -8.27 13.73
C MET A 367 0.26 -8.67 15.16
N LEU A 368 1.20 -9.13 15.97
CA LEU A 368 0.95 -9.48 17.38
C LEU A 368 0.52 -8.26 18.19
N ASN A 369 1.15 -7.10 17.98
CA ASN A 369 0.74 -5.84 18.59
C ASN A 369 -0.70 -5.47 18.20
N HIS A 370 -1.08 -5.67 16.93
CA HIS A 370 -2.44 -5.44 16.47
C HIS A 370 -3.48 -6.39 17.10
N LEU A 371 -3.09 -7.64 17.37
CA LEU A 371 -3.93 -8.62 18.08
C LEU A 371 -4.00 -8.37 19.60
N GLY A 372 -3.25 -7.40 20.13
CA GLY A 372 -3.14 -7.13 21.57
C GLY A 372 -2.19 -8.08 22.31
N LEU A 373 -1.43 -8.90 21.60
CA LEU A 373 -0.44 -9.83 22.14
C LEU A 373 0.92 -9.13 22.33
N THR A 374 0.92 -7.99 23.01
CA THR A 374 2.09 -7.09 23.14
C THR A 374 3.26 -7.72 23.87
N GLN A 375 3.02 -8.59 24.86
CA GLN A 375 4.08 -9.33 25.56
C GLN A 375 4.87 -10.23 24.59
N HIS A 376 4.17 -11.04 23.78
CA HIS A 376 4.82 -11.88 22.78
C HIS A 376 5.50 -11.06 21.68
N ALA A 377 4.90 -9.94 21.27
CA ALA A 377 5.50 -9.03 20.30
C ALA A 377 6.83 -8.44 20.83
N THR A 378 6.84 -8.01 22.08
CA THR A 378 8.03 -7.43 22.75
C THR A 378 9.12 -8.49 22.91
N LEU A 379 8.77 -9.68 23.41
CA LEU A 379 9.69 -10.82 23.54
C LEU A 379 10.43 -11.14 22.23
N ILE A 380 9.69 -11.21 21.11
CA ILE A 380 10.30 -11.51 19.80
C ILE A 380 11.07 -10.30 19.26
N SER A 381 10.55 -9.09 19.41
CA SER A 381 11.21 -7.86 18.95
C SER A 381 12.53 -7.61 19.68
N ASP A 382 12.59 -7.84 20.98
CA ASP A 382 13.81 -7.71 21.78
C ASP A 382 14.85 -8.77 21.39
N ALA A 383 14.42 -10.01 21.15
CA ALA A 383 15.31 -11.06 20.64
C ALA A 383 15.87 -10.74 19.24
N ILE A 384 15.07 -10.14 18.35
CA ILE A 384 15.54 -9.64 17.05
C ILE A 384 16.55 -8.51 17.26
N ASN A 385 16.24 -7.53 18.11
CA ASN A 385 17.12 -6.40 18.38
C ASN A 385 18.45 -6.85 18.98
N LYS A 386 18.45 -7.83 19.88
CA LYS A 386 19.67 -8.41 20.46
C LYS A 386 20.49 -9.16 19.42
N THR A 387 19.84 -9.98 18.60
CA THR A 387 20.51 -10.73 17.52
C THR A 387 21.23 -9.79 16.53
N ILE A 388 20.57 -8.69 16.15
CA ILE A 388 21.10 -7.75 15.17
C ILE A 388 22.09 -6.77 15.80
N ASN A 389 21.81 -6.24 17.00
CA ASN A 389 22.61 -5.16 17.58
C ASN A 389 23.73 -5.61 18.51
N GLU A 390 23.57 -6.73 19.22
CA GLU A 390 24.53 -7.21 20.22
C GLU A 390 25.31 -8.42 19.72
N ASP A 391 24.61 -9.46 19.25
CA ASP A 391 25.24 -10.70 18.79
C ASP A 391 25.87 -10.58 17.39
N LEU A 392 25.49 -9.52 16.65
CA LEU A 392 25.98 -9.19 15.31
C LEU A 392 25.83 -10.36 14.31
N VAL A 393 24.75 -11.15 14.44
CA VAL A 393 24.45 -12.25 13.51
C VAL A 393 23.73 -11.67 12.31
N HIS A 394 24.50 -11.41 11.25
CA HIS A 394 24.07 -10.62 10.10
C HIS A 394 24.04 -11.47 8.82
N THR A 395 22.97 -11.34 8.04
CA THR A 395 22.91 -11.88 6.67
C THR A 395 23.68 -11.01 5.68
N ALA A 396 23.92 -11.56 4.49
CA ALA A 396 24.74 -10.92 3.46
C ALA A 396 24.22 -9.55 2.97
N ASP A 397 22.91 -9.30 3.03
CA ASP A 397 22.30 -8.02 2.61
C ASP A 397 22.69 -6.84 3.50
N ILE A 398 22.99 -7.09 4.77
CA ILE A 398 23.44 -6.08 5.74
C ILE A 398 24.94 -6.17 6.06
N GLY A 399 25.69 -6.95 5.26
CA GLY A 399 27.15 -7.01 5.33
C GLY A 399 27.73 -8.16 6.18
N GLY A 400 26.92 -9.13 6.60
CA GLY A 400 27.40 -10.32 7.32
C GLY A 400 27.60 -11.55 6.43
N GLU A 401 27.93 -12.68 7.06
CA GLU A 401 28.20 -13.96 6.38
C GLU A 401 27.24 -15.08 6.83
N ASN A 402 26.32 -14.78 7.74
CA ASN A 402 25.42 -15.76 8.31
C ASN A 402 24.27 -16.11 7.36
N THR A 403 23.76 -17.33 7.50
CA THR A 403 22.58 -17.80 6.75
C THR A 403 21.28 -17.37 7.43
N SER A 404 20.17 -17.47 6.72
CA SER A 404 18.84 -17.17 7.27
C SER A 404 18.54 -18.02 8.52
N LEU A 405 18.90 -19.31 8.47
CA LEU A 405 18.74 -20.24 9.58
C LEU A 405 19.59 -19.86 10.79
N ASP A 406 20.82 -19.37 10.61
CA ASP A 406 21.68 -18.97 11.73
C ASP A 406 21.04 -17.81 12.51
N VAL A 407 20.52 -16.81 11.80
CA VAL A 407 19.78 -15.68 12.41
C VAL A 407 18.56 -16.20 13.17
N VAL A 408 17.77 -17.07 12.57
CA VAL A 408 16.55 -17.63 13.18
C VAL A 408 16.88 -18.47 14.41
N GLN A 409 17.94 -19.28 14.36
CA GLN A 409 18.39 -20.09 15.49
C GLN A 409 18.86 -19.21 16.64
N ASN A 410 19.59 -18.12 16.36
CA ASN A 410 19.98 -17.17 17.39
C ASN A 410 18.76 -16.50 18.03
N ILE A 411 17.79 -16.05 17.24
CA ILE A 411 16.54 -15.48 17.77
C ILE A 411 15.79 -16.49 18.65
N ILE A 412 15.67 -17.75 18.22
CA ILE A 412 15.04 -18.80 19.03
C ILE A 412 15.78 -19.01 20.35
N LYS A 413 17.11 -19.03 20.33
CA LYS A 413 17.95 -19.16 21.52
C LYS A 413 17.68 -18.00 22.49
N GLU A 414 17.65 -16.77 22.02
CA GLU A 414 17.40 -15.59 22.85
C GLU A 414 15.97 -15.56 23.41
N VAL A 415 14.97 -15.93 22.60
CA VAL A 415 13.57 -16.09 23.08
C VAL A 415 13.49 -17.13 24.20
N GLN A 416 14.10 -18.31 24.01
CA GLN A 416 14.10 -19.37 25.03
C GLN A 416 14.83 -18.95 26.30
N GLN A 417 15.89 -18.14 26.18
CA GLN A 417 16.63 -17.62 27.31
C GLN A 417 15.78 -16.64 28.11
N ALA A 418 15.17 -15.64 27.46
CA ALA A 418 14.26 -14.69 28.10
C ALA A 418 13.07 -15.38 28.79
N MET A 419 12.51 -16.43 28.18
CA MET A 419 11.45 -17.23 28.79
C MET A 419 11.90 -17.99 30.04
N LYS A 420 13.17 -18.44 30.11
CA LYS A 420 13.74 -19.10 31.30
C LYS A 420 14.04 -18.11 32.41
N ASP A 421 14.52 -16.94 32.05
CA ASP A 421 14.91 -15.88 32.99
C ASP A 421 13.69 -15.19 33.61
N GLY A 422 12.49 -15.44 33.08
CA GLY A 422 11.23 -14.90 33.59
C GLY A 422 11.02 -13.43 33.22
N GLU A 423 11.75 -12.94 32.21
CA GLU A 423 11.69 -11.56 31.72
C GLU A 423 10.55 -11.34 30.70
N TRP A 424 9.35 -11.89 30.93
CA TRP A 424 8.21 -11.77 29.98
C TRP A 424 6.85 -11.52 30.64
#